data_AF-A0A4S4B8X2-F1
#
_entry.id   AF-A0A4S4B8X2-F1
#
_cell.length_a   1.000
_cell.length_b   1.000
_cell.length_c   1.000
_cell.angle_alpha   90.00
_cell.angle_beta   90.00
_cell.angle_gamma   90.00
#
_symmetry.space_group_name_H-M   'P 1'
#
loop_
_entity.id
_entity.type
_entity.pdbx_description
1 polymer ?
#
loop_
_entity_poly.entity_id
_entity_poly.type
_entity_poly.pdbx_seq_one_letter_code
_entity_poly.pdbx_strand_id
1 'polypeptide(L)'
;MTQAASVVFPAPKRIPYPGGCVLEPGPYALDYLLKWRADVTVGGTIHADTPVFPLIRSLLADPAAHSVTQAEAEAARERFLEVAGQALTAEGGQVAWLTREFERA
;
A
#
# COMPACT_ATOMS: atom_id res chain seq x y z
N MET A 1 -11.95 6.65 -22.51
CA MET A 1 -11.55 7.77 -21.64
C MET A 1 -10.78 7.16 -20.49
N THR A 2 -9.47 7.42 -20.40
CA THR A 2 -8.64 6.88 -19.31
C THR A 2 -8.99 7.66 -18.06
N GLN A 3 -9.80 7.08 -17.18
CA GLN A 3 -10.14 7.69 -15.90
C GLN A 3 -8.83 7.92 -15.14
N ALA A 4 -8.48 9.18 -14.88
CA ALA A 4 -7.35 9.50 -14.03
C ALA A 4 -7.57 8.83 -12.68
N ALA A 5 -6.57 8.11 -12.17
CA ALA A 5 -6.74 7.39 -10.92
C ALA A 5 -7.02 8.37 -9.79
N SER A 6 -8.19 8.28 -9.17
CA SER A 6 -8.60 9.17 -8.09
C SER A 6 -7.82 8.92 -6.78
N VAL A 7 -7.07 7.82 -6.71
CA VAL A 7 -6.18 7.49 -5.59
C VAL A 7 -4.75 7.37 -6.11
N VAL A 8 -3.87 8.25 -5.63
CA VAL A 8 -2.47 8.34 -6.08
C VAL A 8 -1.53 8.38 -4.88
N PHE A 9 -0.50 7.55 -4.89
CA PHE A 9 0.58 7.53 -3.90
C PHE A 9 1.89 7.14 -4.59
N PRO A 10 3.05 7.55 -4.07
CA PRO A 10 4.34 7.20 -4.65
C PRO A 10 4.66 5.71 -4.45
N ALA A 11 5.71 5.20 -5.09
CA ALA A 11 6.28 3.92 -4.69
C ALA A 11 7.05 4.06 -3.37
N PRO A 12 7.07 3.04 -2.49
CA PRO A 12 7.92 3.03 -1.32
C PRO A 12 9.39 3.18 -1.72
N LYS A 13 10.12 4.01 -0.97
CA LYS A 13 11.59 4.11 -1.11
C LYS A 13 12.26 2.84 -0.55
N ARG A 14 13.59 2.79 -0.58
CA ARG A 14 14.38 1.72 0.04
C ARG A 14 13.89 1.46 1.47
N ILE A 15 13.58 0.19 1.76
CA ILE A 15 13.15 -0.25 3.08
C ILE A 15 14.36 -0.15 4.03
N PRO A 16 14.24 0.57 5.16
CA PRO A 16 15.37 0.81 6.06
C PRO A 16 15.60 -0.41 6.94
N TYR A 17 16.09 -1.51 6.36
CA TYR A 17 16.41 -2.73 7.09
C TYR A 17 17.65 -2.49 7.98
N PRO A 18 17.52 -2.56 9.33
CA PRO A 18 18.60 -2.20 10.24
C PRO A 18 19.76 -3.21 10.26
N GLY A 19 19.55 -4.41 9.69
CA GLY A 19 20.50 -5.52 9.80
C GLY A 19 20.50 -6.13 11.21
N GLY A 20 20.45 -7.46 11.29
CA GLY A 20 20.58 -8.17 12.56
C GLY A 20 20.60 -9.69 12.36
N CYS A 21 21.22 -10.43 13.28
CA CYS A 21 21.30 -11.89 13.23
C CYS A 21 19.97 -12.61 13.52
N VAL A 22 18.92 -11.87 13.91
CA VAL A 22 17.64 -12.41 14.38
C VAL A 22 16.47 -12.00 13.48
N LEU A 23 16.60 -10.90 12.75
CA LEU A 23 15.52 -10.33 11.97
C LEU A 23 15.67 -10.77 10.52
N GLU A 24 14.68 -11.46 9.96
CA GLU A 24 14.70 -11.81 8.55
C GLU A 24 14.25 -10.60 7.69
N PRO A 25 14.96 -10.27 6.59
CA PRO A 25 14.65 -9.09 5.78
C PRO A 25 13.22 -9.08 5.21
N GLY A 26 12.73 -10.22 4.73
CA GLY A 26 11.39 -10.34 4.13
C GLY A 26 10.24 -10.03 5.10
N PRO A 27 10.14 -10.71 6.26
CA PRO A 27 9.15 -10.40 7.29
C PRO A 27 9.24 -8.96 7.81
N TYR A 28 10.44 -8.42 7.96
CA TYR A 28 10.62 -7.01 8.32
C TYR A 28 10.06 -6.07 7.25
N ALA A 29 10.37 -6.34 5.98
CA ALA A 29 9.87 -5.57 4.86
C ALA A 29 8.34 -5.59 4.78
N LEU A 30 7.71 -6.74 5.05
CA LEU A 30 6.25 -6.83 5.14
C LEU A 30 5.70 -5.92 6.24
N ASP A 31 6.19 -6.04 7.47
CA ASP A 31 5.75 -5.21 8.60
C ASP A 31 5.92 -3.71 8.32
N TYR A 32 7.06 -3.34 7.74
CA TYR A 32 7.35 -1.97 7.33
C TYR A 32 6.32 -1.47 6.30
N LEU A 33 6.04 -2.24 5.25
CA LEU A 33 5.11 -1.85 4.18
C LEU A 33 3.66 -1.70 4.66
N LEU A 34 3.24 -2.48 5.66
CA LEU A 34 1.91 -2.35 6.27
C LEU A 34 1.75 -1.04 7.08
N LYS A 35 2.86 -0.44 7.52
CA LYS A 35 2.89 0.81 8.29
C LYS A 35 3.43 2.00 7.48
N TRP A 36 3.93 1.75 6.28
CA TRP A 36 4.59 2.74 5.45
C TRP A 36 3.65 3.91 5.14
N ARG A 37 4.20 5.13 5.26
CA ARG A 37 3.50 6.39 5.13
C ARG A 37 3.99 7.17 3.93
N ALA A 38 3.07 7.82 3.24
CA ALA A 38 3.36 8.69 2.12
C ALA A 38 2.25 9.73 1.95
N ASP A 39 2.52 10.75 1.15
CA ASP A 39 1.48 11.66 0.70
C ASP A 39 0.58 10.91 -0.29
N VAL A 40 -0.72 10.90 -0.02
CA VAL A 40 -1.73 10.23 -0.83
C VAL A 40 -2.76 11.23 -1.31
N THR A 41 -3.03 11.27 -2.59
CA THR A 41 -4.16 12.04 -3.14
C THR A 41 -5.38 11.12 -3.25
N VAL A 42 -6.51 11.51 -2.67
CA VAL A 42 -7.81 10.80 -2.77
C VAL A 42 -8.86 11.79 -3.27
N GLY A 43 -9.50 11.51 -4.40
CA GLY A 43 -10.56 12.37 -4.96
C GLY A 43 -10.10 13.83 -5.20
N GLY A 44 -8.81 14.04 -5.47
CA GLY A 44 -8.22 15.38 -5.64
C GLY A 44 -7.78 16.08 -4.34
N THR A 45 -8.00 15.48 -3.18
CA THR A 45 -7.52 15.99 -1.88
C THR A 45 -6.22 15.31 -1.48
N ILE A 46 -5.22 16.09 -1.05
CA ILE A 46 -3.93 15.56 -0.57
C ILE A 46 -4.03 15.24 0.92
N HIS A 47 -3.70 14.00 1.27
CA HIS A 47 -3.53 13.49 2.63
C HIS A 47 -2.04 13.27 2.88
N ALA A 48 -1.40 14.21 3.58
CA ALA A 48 0.04 14.15 3.85
C ALA A 48 0.37 13.05 4.87
N ASP A 49 1.56 12.46 4.76
CA ASP A 49 2.10 11.46 5.70
C ASP A 49 1.07 10.40 6.12
N THR A 50 0.33 9.83 5.18
CA THR A 50 -0.79 8.93 5.47
C THR A 50 -0.36 7.47 5.35
N PRO A 51 -0.74 6.58 6.28
CA PRO A 51 -0.40 5.16 6.18
C PRO A 51 -1.20 4.54 5.03
N VAL A 52 -0.49 4.14 3.97
CA VAL A 52 -1.09 3.83 2.66
C VAL A 52 -1.93 2.56 2.74
N PHE A 53 -1.41 1.49 3.36
CA PHE A 53 -2.13 0.23 3.48
C PHE A 53 -3.46 0.36 4.28
N PRO A 54 -3.47 0.95 5.49
CA PRO A 54 -4.70 1.19 6.23
C PRO A 54 -5.71 2.07 5.47
N LEU A 55 -5.23 3.09 4.75
CA LEU A 55 -6.10 3.94 3.93
C LEU A 55 -6.79 3.11 2.84
N ILE A 56 -6.04 2.32 2.07
CA ILE A 56 -6.63 1.49 1.00
C ILE A 56 -7.65 0.50 1.57
N ARG A 57 -7.36 -0.10 2.74
CA ARG A 57 -8.35 -0.95 3.43
C ARG A 57 -9.63 -0.19 3.78
N SER A 58 -9.53 1.05 4.24
CA SER A 58 -10.70 1.89 4.50
C SER A 58 -11.46 2.24 3.20
N LEU A 59 -10.75 2.52 2.11
CA LEU A 59 -11.36 2.81 0.81
C LEU A 59 -12.11 1.59 0.24
N LEU A 60 -11.58 0.39 0.43
CA LEU A 60 -12.25 -0.85 0.01
C LEU A 60 -13.47 -1.18 0.88
N ALA A 61 -13.46 -0.78 2.16
CA ALA A 61 -14.56 -1.03 3.08
C ALA A 61 -15.74 -0.07 2.87
N ASP A 62 -15.46 1.21 2.63
CA ASP A 62 -16.48 2.23 2.37
C ASP A 62 -15.95 3.31 1.40
N PRO A 63 -15.96 3.05 0.08
CA PRO A 63 -15.42 3.98 -0.90
C PRO A 63 -16.23 5.30 -0.96
N ALA A 64 -17.54 5.24 -0.69
CA ALA A 64 -18.43 6.39 -0.75
C ALA A 64 -18.11 7.42 0.35
N ALA A 65 -17.71 6.98 1.55
CA ALA A 65 -17.24 7.87 2.62
C ALA A 65 -16.03 8.72 2.22
N HIS A 66 -15.25 8.26 1.23
CA HIS A 66 -14.06 8.95 0.72
C HIS A 66 -14.27 9.57 -0.66
N SER A 67 -15.52 9.67 -1.12
CA SER A 67 -15.88 10.21 -2.44
C SER A 67 -15.15 9.54 -3.61
N VAL A 68 -14.87 8.23 -3.50
CA VAL A 68 -14.33 7.41 -4.59
C VAL A 68 -15.31 6.29 -4.93
N THR A 69 -15.12 5.68 -6.10
CA THR A 69 -15.84 4.48 -6.52
C THR A 69 -15.14 3.21 -6.05
N GLN A 70 -15.88 2.11 -6.01
CA GLN A 70 -15.32 0.78 -5.72
C GLN A 70 -14.18 0.42 -6.69
N ALA A 71 -14.33 0.73 -7.98
CA ALA A 71 -13.31 0.45 -9.00
C ALA A 71 -12.02 1.23 -8.75
N GLU A 72 -12.11 2.48 -8.27
CA GLU A 72 -10.94 3.29 -7.92
C GLU A 72 -10.23 2.76 -6.67
N ALA A 73 -10.99 2.28 -5.67
CA ALA A 73 -10.42 1.63 -4.49
C ALA A 73 -9.71 0.31 -4.84
N GLU A 74 -10.28 -0.49 -5.74
CA GLU A 74 -9.65 -1.73 -6.23
C GLU A 74 -8.39 -1.44 -7.06
N ALA A 75 -8.43 -0.45 -7.94
CA ALA A 75 -7.26 -0.02 -8.70
C ALA A 75 -6.14 0.51 -7.77
N ALA A 76 -6.49 1.16 -6.66
CA ALA A 76 -5.54 1.56 -5.63
C ALA A 76 -4.89 0.34 -4.95
N ARG A 77 -5.68 -0.69 -4.61
CA ARG A 77 -5.17 -1.95 -4.08
C ARG A 77 -4.20 -2.62 -5.05
N GLU A 78 -4.57 -2.75 -6.32
CA GLU A 78 -3.73 -3.37 -7.33
C GLU A 78 -2.40 -2.62 -7.49
N ARG A 79 -2.45 -1.29 -7.57
CA ARG A 79 -1.25 -0.46 -7.64
C ARG A 79 -0.37 -0.59 -6.40
N PHE A 80 -0.97 -0.66 -5.21
CA PHE A 80 -0.22 -0.91 -3.97
C PHE A 80 0.47 -2.27 -4.00
N LEU A 81 -0.24 -3.34 -4.39
CA LEU A 81 0.33 -4.68 -4.52
C LEU A 81 1.47 -4.72 -5.54
N GLU A 82 1.38 -3.95 -6.62
CA GLU A 82 2.46 -3.79 -7.58
C GLU A 82 3.69 -3.12 -6.96
N VAL A 83 3.58 -1.88 -6.46
CA VAL A 83 4.75 -1.12 -6.01
C VAL A 83 5.32 -1.62 -4.68
N ALA A 84 4.46 -1.99 -3.73
CA ALA A 84 4.89 -2.57 -2.46
C ALA A 84 5.37 -4.02 -2.65
N GLY A 85 4.77 -4.78 -3.57
CA GLY A 85 5.20 -6.13 -3.90
C GLY A 85 6.60 -6.18 -4.51
N GLN A 86 6.93 -5.21 -5.38
CA GLN A 86 8.29 -5.04 -5.90
C GLN A 86 9.29 -4.78 -4.76
N ALA A 87 8.99 -3.85 -3.86
CA ALA A 87 9.84 -3.54 -2.71
C ALA A 87 9.99 -4.73 -1.76
N LEU A 88 8.91 -5.46 -1.49
CA LEU A 88 8.94 -6.66 -0.65
C LEU A 88 9.80 -7.76 -1.26
N THR A 89 9.64 -8.01 -2.56
CA THR A 89 10.40 -9.05 -3.27
C THR A 89 11.90 -8.74 -3.30
N ALA A 90 12.27 -7.45 -3.40
CA ALA A 90 13.66 -7.02 -3.32
C ALA A 90 14.33 -7.35 -1.97
N GLU A 91 13.55 -7.42 -0.89
CA GLU A 91 14.01 -7.84 0.45
C GLU A 91 13.79 -9.34 0.71
N GLY A 92 13.49 -10.14 -0.33
CA GLY A 92 13.31 -11.59 -0.22
C GLY A 92 11.93 -12.04 0.29
N GLY A 93 10.95 -11.15 0.37
CA GLY A 93 9.56 -11.50 0.66
C GLY A 93 8.78 -11.95 -0.58
N GLN A 94 7.48 -12.22 -0.39
CA GLN A 94 6.58 -12.67 -1.47
C GLN A 94 5.35 -11.79 -1.56
N VAL A 95 4.95 -11.39 -2.78
CA VAL A 95 3.75 -10.58 -3.03
C VAL A 95 2.50 -11.19 -2.40
N ALA A 96 2.39 -12.53 -2.42
CA ALA A 96 1.28 -13.26 -1.80
C ALA A 96 1.12 -12.99 -0.30
N TRP A 97 2.18 -12.59 0.41
CA TRP A 97 2.07 -12.19 1.81
C TRP A 97 1.32 -10.86 1.94
N LEU A 98 1.67 -9.85 1.14
CA LEU A 98 0.93 -8.58 1.10
C LEU A 98 -0.52 -8.76 0.66
N THR A 99 -0.78 -9.61 -0.34
CA THR A 99 -2.15 -9.91 -0.79
C THR A 99 -3.00 -10.46 0.35
N ARG A 100 -2.47 -11.39 1.14
CA ARG A 100 -3.16 -11.99 2.29
C ARG A 100 -3.57 -10.97 3.35
N GLU A 101 -2.80 -9.90 3.52
CA GLU A 101 -3.11 -8.87 4.52
C GLU A 101 -4.36 -8.06 4.16
N PHE A 102 -4.75 -8.00 2.88
CA PHE A 102 -6.05 -7.44 2.47
C PHE A 102 -7.22 -8.41 2.68
N GLU A 103 -6.97 -9.72 2.76
CA GLU A 103 -7.98 -10.75 3.01
C GLU A 103 -8.28 -10.92 4.51
N ARG A 104 -7.35 -10.47 5.37
CA ARG A 104 -7.50 -10.49 6.83
C ARG A 104 -8.33 -9.29 7.27
N ALA A 105 -9.60 -9.54 7.61
CA ALA A 105 -10.52 -8.56 8.20
C ALA A 105 -9.99 -8.00 9.53
#